data_AF-A0A5E4KID1-F1
#
_entry.id   AF-A0A5E4KID1-F1
#
_cell.length_a   1.000
_cell.length_b   1.000
_cell.length_c   1.000
_cell.angle_alpha   90.00
_cell.angle_beta   90.00
_cell.angle_gamma   90.00
#
_symmetry.space_group_name_H-M   'P 1'
#
loop_
_entity.id
_entity.type
_entity.pdbx_description
1 polymer ?
#
loop_
_entity_poly.entity_id
_entity_poly.type
_entity_poly.pdbx_seq_one_letter_code
_entity_poly.pdbx_strand_id
1 'polypeptide(L)' 'MEYSTGDTVKFKLESGEIQEGDVQFIERRRSKDILYISSFNRWDRVPEDRIIARVGKNESVQMKNRTSQGERSAT' A
#
# COMPACT_ATOMS: atom_id res chain seq x y z
N MET A 1 -9.70 5.77 10.38
CA MET A 1 -8.43 5.03 10.48
C MET A 1 -8.59 3.74 9.70
N GLU A 2 -7.90 3.62 8.57
CA GLU A 2 -8.11 2.56 7.57
C GLU A 2 -7.25 1.30 7.84
N TYR A 3 -6.27 1.41 8.74
CA TYR A 3 -5.28 0.39 9.05
C TYR A 3 -5.36 -0.06 10.50
N SER A 4 -5.05 -1.34 10.76
CA SER A 4 -5.00 -1.93 12.10
C SER A 4 -3.64 -2.57 12.37
N THR A 5 -3.28 -2.71 13.65
CA THR A 5 -2.12 -3.51 14.03
C THR A 5 -2.27 -4.95 13.52
N GLY A 6 -1.23 -5.48 12.90
CA GLY A 6 -1.22 -6.78 12.23
C GLY A 6 -1.58 -6.73 10.74
N ASP A 7 -1.92 -5.58 10.18
CA ASP A 7 -2.08 -5.44 8.73
C ASP A 7 -0.75 -5.41 8.00
N THR A 8 -0.64 -6.17 6.92
CA THR A 8 0.47 -6.03 5.97
C THR A 8 0.16 -4.90 4.99
N VAL A 9 1.10 -3.97 4.80
CA VAL A 9 0.93 -2.79 3.94
C VAL A 9 2.16 -2.57 3.06
N LYS A 10 1.94 -1.99 1.88
CA LYS A 10 2.98 -1.49 0.98
C LYS A 10 3.12 0.01 1.13
N PHE A 11 4.35 0.49 1.27
CA PHE A 11 4.64 1.88 1.53
C PHE A 11 5.87 2.36 0.77
N LYS A 12 5.96 3.67 0.51
CA LYS A 12 7.07 4.30 -0.20
C LYS A 12 8.06 4.96 0.76
N LEU A 13 9.33 4.56 0.70
CA LEU A 13 10.45 5.15 1.43
C LEU A 13 10.91 6.49 0.83
N GLU A 14 11.76 7.23 1.56
CA GLU A 14 12.21 8.58 1.12
C GLU A 14 13.11 8.47 -0.11
N SER A 15 13.86 7.37 -0.19
CA SER A 15 14.61 6.95 -1.37
C SER A 15 13.71 6.69 -2.60
N GLY A 16 12.39 6.59 -2.42
CA GLY A 16 11.43 6.27 -3.46
C GLY A 16 11.17 4.78 -3.65
N GLU A 17 11.90 3.93 -2.92
CA GLU A 17 11.72 2.47 -2.91
C GLU A 17 10.38 2.09 -2.26
N ILE A 18 9.73 1.07 -2.83
CA ILE A 18 8.48 0.53 -2.28
C ILE A 18 8.84 -0.69 -1.46
N GLN A 19 8.48 -0.68 -0.17
CA GLN A 19 8.63 -1.82 0.72
C GLN A 19 7.28 -2.31 1.20
N GLU A 20 7.27 -3.55 1.68
CA GLU A 20 6.12 -4.21 2.28
C GLU A 20 6.50 -4.59 3.71
N GLY A 21 5.57 -4.41 4.65
CA GLY A 21 5.77 -4.85 6.02
C GLY A 21 4.50 -4.82 6.83
N ASP A 22 4.60 -5.32 8.05
CA ASP A 22 3.47 -5.48 8.96
C ASP A 22 3.38 -4.32 9.94
N VAL A 23 2.18 -3.76 10.08
CA VAL A 23 1.88 -2.69 11.03
C VAL A 23 1.97 -3.24 12.44
N GLN A 24 3.00 -2.87 13.18
CA GLN A 24 3.21 -3.27 14.57
C GLN A 24 2.54 -2.31 15.56
N PHE A 25 2.47 -1.03 15.22
CA PHE A 25 1.91 -0.01 16.10
C PHE A 25 1.39 1.19 15.31
N ILE A 26 0.36 1.84 15.84
CA ILE A 26 -0.25 3.03 15.23
C ILE A 26 -0.28 4.14 16.28
N GLU A 27 0.51 5.19 16.04
CA GLU A 27 0.52 6.40 16.87
C GLU A 27 -0.50 7.40 16.31
N ARG A 28 -1.59 7.59 17.07
CA ARG A 28 -2.62 8.57 16.73
C ARG A 28 -2.18 9.96 17.13
N ARG A 29 -2.07 10.88 16.18
CA ARG A 29 -1.88 12.32 16.47
C ARG A 29 -3.05 13.12 15.94
N ARG A 30 -3.27 14.30 16.54
CA ARG A 30 -4.32 15.25 16.11
C ARG A 30 -4.19 15.69 14.64
N SER A 31 -3.00 15.59 14.04
CA SER A 31 -2.74 16.06 12.68
C SER A 31 -2.58 14.95 11.65
N LYS A 32 -1.80 13.90 11.95
CA LYS A 32 -1.56 12.76 11.05
C LYS A 32 -1.24 11.51 11.85
N ASP A 33 -1.83 10.38 11.46
CA ASP A 33 -1.51 9.10 12.06
C ASP A 33 -0.16 8.58 11.53
N ILE A 34 0.64 8.01 12.43
CA ILE A 34 1.96 7.44 12.11
C ILE A 34 1.91 5.93 12.35
N LEU A 35 2.19 5.16 11.30
CA LEU A 35 2.27 3.71 11.34
C LEU A 35 3.73 3.29 11.54
N TYR A 36 3.95 2.39 12.50
CA TYR A 36 5.24 1.75 12.74
C TYR A 36 5.17 0.38 12.10
N ILE A 37 5.93 0.21 11.02
CA ILE A 37 5.88 -0.97 10.17
C ILE A 37 7.19 -1.74 10.35
N SER A 38 7.09 -3.04 10.61
CA SER A 38 8.24 -3.94 10.61
C SER A 38 8.39 -4.54 9.21
N SER A 39 9.48 -4.17 8.54
CA SER A 39 9.92 -4.73 7.26
C SER A 39 11.19 -5.57 7.47
N PHE A 40 11.62 -6.34 6.48
CA PHE A 40 12.79 -7.25 6.46
C PHE A 40 14.00 -6.69 7.27
N ASN A 41 14.05 -6.99 8.57
CA ASN A 41 15.05 -6.53 9.55
C ASN A 41 15.08 -5.03 9.95
N ARG A 42 14.06 -4.22 9.63
CA ARG A 42 13.98 -2.82 10.11
C ARG A 42 12.58 -2.39 10.51
N TRP A 43 12.56 -1.42 11.42
CA TRP A 43 11.36 -0.71 11.82
C TRP A 43 11.33 0.62 11.08
N ASP A 44 10.29 0.83 10.30
CA ASP A 44 10.09 2.05 9.55
C ASP A 44 8.90 2.83 10.10
N ARG A 45 9.09 4.14 10.24
CA ARG A 45 8.06 5.08 10.71
C ARG A 45 7.44 5.75 9.51
N VAL A 46 6.21 5.37 9.20
CA VAL A 46 5.57 5.72 7.94
C VAL A 46 4.26 6.44 8.23
N PRO A 47 4.13 7.73 7.88
CA PRO A 47 2.83 8.41 7.92
C PRO A 47 1.85 7.76 6.95
N GLU A 48 0.56 7.78 7.27
CA GLU A 48 -0.48 7.12 6.47
C GLU A 48 -0.46 7.54 4.99
N ASP A 49 -0.08 8.79 4.71
CA ASP A 49 0.01 9.41 3.39
C ASP A 49 0.98 8.68 2.43
N ARG A 50 1.93 7.94 2.99
CA ARG A 50 2.96 7.19 2.24
C ARG A 50 2.60 5.72 2.04
N ILE A 51 1.50 5.26 2.62
CA ILE A 51 0.97 3.93 2.39
C ILE A 51 0.33 3.92 1.00
N ILE A 52 0.81 3.03 0.15
CA ILE A 52 0.33 2.89 -1.22
C ILE A 52 -0.86 1.94 -1.26
N ALA A 53 -0.79 0.84 -0.51
CA ALA A 53 -1.82 -0.18 -0.50
C ALA A 53 -1.75 -1.05 0.76
N ARG A 54 -2.90 -1.60 1.16
CA ARG A 54 -2.99 -2.71 2.10
C ARG A 54 -2.84 -4.04 1.35
N VAL A 55 -1.98 -4.92 1.85
CA VAL A 55 -1.78 -6.27 1.34
C VAL A 55 -2.63 -7.22 2.16
N GLY A 56 -3.93 -7.21 1.89
CA GLY A 56 -4.85 -8.17 2.50
C GLY A 56 -4.78 -9.52 1.78
N LYS A 57 -4.91 -10.62 2.54
CA LYS A 57 -5.41 -11.88 1.99
C LYS A 57 -6.86 -11.66 1.60
N ASN A 58 -7.11 -11.15 0.39
CA ASN A 58 -8.30 -11.38 -0.42
C ASN A 58 -8.12 -10.65 -1.75
N GLU A 59 -8.12 -11.44 -2.83
CA GLU A 59 -8.14 -11.01 -4.22
C GLU A 59 -9.13 -9.88 -4.46
N SER A 60 -8.62 -8.71 -4.82
CA SER A 60 -9.28 -7.83 -5.77
C SER A 60 -8.18 -7.13 -6.54
N VAL A 61 -7.60 -7.93 -7.42
CA VAL A 61 -6.93 -7.50 -8.62
C VAL A 61 -7.82 -6.45 -9.30
N GLN A 62 -7.63 -5.15 -9.00
CA GLN A 62 -7.96 -4.10 -9.96
C GLN A 62 -6.89 -4.12 -11.05
N MET A 63 -6.78 -5.25 -11.76
CA MET A 63 -6.36 -5.21 -13.16
C MET A 63 -7.45 -4.41 -13.84
N LYS A 64 -7.16 -3.12 -14.04
CA LYS A 64 -7.87 -2.33 -15.04
C LYS A 64 -7.60 -3.03 -16.36
N ASN A 65 -8.57 -3.83 -16.81
CA ASN A 65 -8.54 -4.52 -18.08
C ASN A 65 -8.18 -3.54 -19.19
N ARG A 66 -6.95 -3.64 -19.70
CA ARG A 66 -6.65 -3.21 -21.06
C ARG A 66 -7.33 -4.20 -22.00
N THR A 67 -8.47 -3.83 -22.57
CA THR A 67 -8.93 -4.47 -23.81
C THR A 67 -9.70 -3.47 -24.65
N SER A 68 -9.02 -2.92 -25.65
CA SER A 68 -9.62 -2.54 -26.94
C SER A 68 -8.51 -2.60 -27.96
N GLN A 69 -8.10 -3.83 -28.28
CA GLN A 69 -7.37 -4.12 -29.51
C GLN A 69 -8.40 -4.59 -30.54
N GLY A 70 -8.65 -3.75 -31.55
CA GLY A 70 -9.00 -4.16 -32.91
C GLY A 70 -10.41 -4.68 -33.23
N GLU A 71 -11.21 -3.82 -33.83
CA GLU A 71 -12.06 -4.18 -34.98
C GLU A 71 -11.67 -3.22 -36.11
N ARG A 72 -10.76 -3.64 -37.00
CA ARG A 72 -11.05 -4.24 -38.32
C ARG A 72 -11.83 -3.31 -39.26
N SER A 73 -11.11 -2.89 -40.29
CA SER A 73 -11.56 -2.26 -41.53
C SER A 73 -12.75 -2.96 -42.18
N ALA A 74 -13.72 -2.18 -42.64
CA ALA A 74 -14.55 -2.50 -43.79
C ALA A 74 -15.18 -1.22 -44.34
N THR A 75 -14.68 -0.72 -45.47
CA THR A 75 -15.43 -0.23 -46.65
C THR A 75 -14.43 0.01 -47.77
#